data_AF-A0A6A5EPY7-F1
#
_entry.id   AF-A0A6A5EPY7-F1
#
_cell.length_a   1.000
_cell.length_b   1.000
_cell.length_c   1.000
_cell.angle_alpha   90.00
_cell.angle_beta   90.00
_cell.angle_gamma   90.00
#
_symmetry.space_group_name_H-M   'P 1'
#
loop_
_entity.id
_entity.type
_entity.pdbx_description
1 polymer ?
#
loop_
_entity_poly.entity_id
_entity_poly.type
_entity_poly.pdbx_seq_one_letter_code
_entity_poly.pdbx_strand_id
1 'polypeptide(L)'
;MEDVQRTIVDFFWSGRHWVRASVLYLPVAEGGQGLVDIQSRIASFRLQTAQKLLYKCGPSWLDTARLLLRRAGRLGYDKQLFLLRTEDVDLNGLTSFYNSVLQAWQVLQYSRDVKETPGMWLFEEPLFFNNFLGTRTLQSASLRASLREAGCTKLGHLMKMTAISVDVLRVRSNITSSRLIDRVVKEVCAALGPPQRTLVENRSLCEQWSDGWEYSFPSLTITPSVGEWQEEAGQLLSFSTPQLGKFQDAGKKELYYTCIKVLNIRFLAELKESRWTEFFGPDASPKGSWRSLYKLPVEKRAADLQWRIVHGAIATNRYRAHIDPELGEGCIFCHEVETLAHLFVQCPRLADLLGVLKSEDPSRIFVAVGYGFFVEMNLDEALRFIDKKTSQLTAFTETLTKDSAKIKANIRMVLEGLRELQGLGDPPESSRRDVF
;
A
#
# COMPACT_ATOMS: atom_id res chain seq x y z
N MET A 1 -19.49 4.11 -11.67
CA MET A 1 -18.48 3.47 -10.80
C MET A 1 -19.03 3.26 -9.41
N GLU A 2 -19.53 4.34 -8.78
CA GLU A 2 -20.20 4.26 -7.49
C GLU A 2 -21.46 3.38 -7.53
N ASP A 3 -22.26 3.44 -8.60
CA ASP A 3 -23.44 2.58 -8.74
C ASP A 3 -23.08 1.10 -8.78
N VAL A 4 -22.02 0.74 -9.52
CA VAL A 4 -21.51 -0.64 -9.58
C VAL A 4 -21.03 -1.09 -8.21
N GLN A 5 -20.27 -0.24 -7.51
CA GLN A 5 -19.82 -0.53 -6.15
C GLN A 5 -21.02 -0.73 -5.20
N ARG A 6 -22.04 0.12 -5.31
CA ARG A 6 -23.28 0.03 -4.53
C ARG A 6 -24.01 -1.28 -4.82
N THR A 7 -24.22 -1.63 -6.08
CA THR A 7 -24.86 -2.90 -6.47
C THR A 7 -24.11 -4.11 -5.92
N ILE A 8 -22.78 -4.09 -5.92
CA ILE A 8 -21.96 -5.18 -5.33
C ILE A 8 -22.19 -5.29 -3.82
N VAL A 9 -22.24 -4.16 -3.11
CA VAL A 9 -22.47 -4.13 -1.66
C VAL A 9 -23.90 -4.53 -1.33
N ASP A 10 -24.89 -4.06 -2.09
CA ASP A 10 -26.30 -4.40 -1.96
C ASP A 10 -26.53 -5.89 -2.17
N PHE A 11 -25.88 -6.48 -3.19
CA PHE A 11 -25.93 -7.92 -3.46
C PHE A 11 -25.45 -8.73 -2.25
N PHE A 12 -24.38 -8.30 -1.58
CA PHE A 12 -23.83 -9.01 -0.42
C PHE A 12 -24.84 -9.13 0.73
N TRP A 13 -25.70 -8.13 0.92
CA TRP A 13 -26.64 -8.06 2.06
C TRP A 13 -28.13 -7.98 1.66
N SER A 14 -28.47 -8.24 0.40
CA SER A 14 -29.82 -8.03 -0.13
C SER A 14 -30.38 -6.63 0.23
N GLY A 15 -29.53 -5.60 0.18
CA GLY A 15 -29.85 -4.21 0.50
C GLY A 15 -29.88 -3.83 1.99
N ARG A 16 -29.55 -4.73 2.93
CA ARG A 16 -29.54 -4.44 4.38
C ARG A 16 -28.13 -4.30 4.94
N HIS A 17 -27.60 -3.09 5.05
CA HIS A 17 -26.22 -2.88 5.52
C HIS A 17 -26.09 -2.92 7.05
N TRP A 18 -25.46 -3.97 7.58
CA TRP A 18 -25.22 -4.13 9.02
C TRP A 18 -23.90 -3.51 9.50
N VAL A 19 -22.90 -3.54 8.62
CA VAL A 19 -21.58 -2.93 8.85
C VAL A 19 -21.29 -1.91 7.75
N ARG A 20 -20.40 -0.97 8.02
CA ARG A 20 -19.90 -0.03 7.00
C ARG A 20 -19.27 -0.81 5.85
N ALA A 21 -19.54 -0.40 4.61
CA ALA A 21 -19.01 -1.10 3.42
C ALA A 21 -17.48 -1.18 3.42
N SER A 22 -16.80 -0.16 3.97
CA SER A 22 -15.35 -0.12 4.16
C SER A 22 -14.80 -1.32 4.94
N VAL A 23 -15.56 -1.85 5.90
CA VAL A 23 -15.19 -3.05 6.67
C VAL A 23 -15.17 -4.28 5.75
N LEU A 24 -16.15 -4.41 4.85
CA LEU A 24 -16.22 -5.54 3.93
C LEU A 24 -15.03 -5.58 2.98
N TYR A 25 -14.47 -4.41 2.63
CA TYR A 25 -13.32 -4.29 1.74
C TYR A 25 -12.01 -4.76 2.37
N LEU A 26 -11.93 -4.75 3.70
CA LEU A 26 -10.73 -5.20 4.41
C LEU A 26 -10.45 -6.69 4.13
N PRO A 27 -9.18 -7.12 4.23
CA PRO A 27 -8.83 -8.53 4.15
C PRO A 27 -9.54 -9.35 5.22
N VAL A 28 -9.84 -10.62 4.92
CA VAL A 28 -10.38 -11.58 5.91
C VAL A 28 -9.48 -11.73 7.12
N ALA A 29 -8.16 -11.54 6.96
CA ALA A 29 -7.20 -11.58 8.07
C ALA A 29 -7.35 -10.43 9.08
N GLU A 30 -8.09 -9.38 8.72
CA GLU A 30 -8.25 -8.15 9.49
C GLU A 30 -9.74 -7.86 9.76
N GLY A 31 -10.57 -8.90 9.71
CA GLY A 31 -11.99 -8.79 10.03
C GLY A 31 -12.88 -8.32 8.89
N GLY A 32 -12.35 -8.10 7.68
CA GLY A 32 -13.19 -7.86 6.51
C GLY A 32 -13.68 -9.14 5.83
N GLN A 33 -14.28 -8.98 4.65
CA GLN A 33 -14.77 -10.08 3.80
C GLN A 33 -14.02 -10.16 2.46
N GLY A 34 -13.00 -9.32 2.26
CA GLY A 34 -12.24 -9.25 1.02
C GLY A 34 -13.04 -8.78 -0.19
N LEU A 35 -14.15 -8.06 0.04
CA LEU A 35 -14.98 -7.51 -1.03
C LEU A 35 -14.14 -6.50 -1.85
N VAL A 36 -14.31 -6.49 -3.16
CA VAL A 36 -13.53 -5.59 -4.01
C VAL A 36 -14.01 -4.16 -3.83
N ASP A 37 -13.09 -3.27 -3.45
CA ASP A 37 -13.26 -1.83 -3.58
C ASP A 37 -12.65 -1.38 -4.91
N ILE A 38 -13.52 -0.94 -5.81
CA ILE A 38 -13.14 -0.58 -7.18
C ILE A 38 -12.22 0.64 -7.18
N GLN A 39 -12.42 1.62 -6.30
CA GLN A 39 -11.59 2.83 -6.26
C GLN A 39 -10.17 2.50 -5.79
N SER A 40 -10.06 1.74 -4.70
CA SER A 40 -8.77 1.21 -4.24
C SER A 40 -8.09 0.32 -5.27
N ARG A 41 -8.86 -0.44 -6.05
CA ARG A 41 -8.32 -1.26 -7.14
C ARG A 41 -7.70 -0.39 -8.23
N ILE A 42 -8.40 0.67 -8.66
CA ILE A 42 -7.88 1.62 -9.64
C ILE A 42 -6.60 2.29 -9.11
N ALA A 43 -6.63 2.82 -7.89
CA ALA A 43 -5.47 3.45 -7.27
C ALA A 43 -4.28 2.48 -7.22
N SER A 44 -4.49 1.22 -6.85
CA SER A 44 -3.43 0.20 -6.85
C SER A 44 -2.84 -0.07 -8.24
N PHE A 45 -3.65 -0.01 -9.30
CA PHE A 45 -3.14 -0.14 -10.67
C PHE A 45 -2.36 1.10 -11.12
N ARG A 46 -2.79 2.29 -10.69
CA ARG A 46 -2.08 3.55 -10.93
C ARG A 46 -0.73 3.57 -10.22
N LEU A 47 -0.66 3.11 -8.98
CA LEU A 47 0.61 2.92 -8.25
C LEU A 47 1.52 1.91 -8.95
N GLN A 48 0.99 0.80 -9.47
CA GLN A 48 1.79 -0.15 -10.27
C GLN A 48 2.31 0.48 -11.58
N THR A 49 1.54 1.37 -12.21
CA THR A 49 2.01 2.14 -13.37
C THR A 49 3.13 3.09 -12.96
N ALA A 50 3.01 3.79 -11.83
CA ALA A 50 4.08 4.63 -11.30
C ALA A 50 5.35 3.81 -11.01
N GLN A 51 5.22 2.66 -10.34
CA GLN A 51 6.34 1.74 -10.06
C GLN A 51 7.07 1.34 -11.37
N LYS A 52 6.31 1.03 -12.43
CA LYS A 52 6.88 0.73 -13.76
C LYS A 52 7.57 1.94 -14.39
N LEU A 53 6.98 3.13 -14.29
CA LEU A 53 7.51 4.37 -14.86
C LEU A 53 8.84 4.77 -14.20
N LEU A 54 8.94 4.58 -12.88
CA LEU A 54 10.08 5.02 -12.09
C LEU A 54 11.26 4.02 -12.16
N TYR A 55 10.98 2.72 -12.00
CA TYR A 55 12.02 1.72 -11.75
C TYR A 55 12.22 0.67 -12.84
N LYS A 56 11.30 0.53 -13.80
CA LYS A 56 11.46 -0.46 -14.88
C LYS A 56 12.00 0.20 -16.15
N CYS A 57 13.04 -0.39 -16.72
CA CYS A 57 13.54 -0.02 -18.04
C CYS A 57 12.86 -0.87 -19.13
N GLY A 58 12.68 -0.31 -20.34
CA GLY A 58 12.41 -1.10 -21.55
C GLY A 58 11.01 -1.11 -22.18
N PRO A 59 9.90 -0.69 -21.54
CA PRO A 59 8.63 -0.57 -22.26
C PRO A 59 8.64 0.61 -23.25
N SER A 60 8.28 0.36 -24.51
CA SER A 60 8.18 1.38 -25.57
C SER A 60 7.21 2.53 -25.26
N TRP A 61 6.24 2.31 -24.37
CA TRP A 61 5.31 3.36 -23.96
C TRP A 61 5.92 4.37 -22.98
N LEU A 62 7.08 4.08 -22.37
CA LEU A 62 7.71 4.97 -21.38
C LEU A 62 8.11 6.32 -21.97
N ASP A 63 8.64 6.35 -23.19
CA ASP A 63 9.05 7.60 -23.83
C ASP A 63 7.84 8.49 -24.11
N THR A 64 6.74 7.88 -24.57
CA THR A 64 5.46 8.58 -24.73
C THR A 64 4.94 9.10 -23.39
N ALA A 65 5.02 8.28 -22.33
CA ALA A 65 4.62 8.71 -20.99
C ALA A 65 5.45 9.88 -20.48
N ARG A 66 6.77 9.85 -20.65
CA ARG A 66 7.68 10.94 -20.27
C ARG A 66 7.32 12.22 -21.02
N LEU A 67 7.10 12.15 -22.33
CA LEU A 67 6.67 13.31 -23.13
C LEU A 67 5.34 13.91 -22.65
N LEU A 68 4.38 13.05 -22.26
CA LEU A 68 3.09 13.51 -21.74
C LEU A 68 3.21 14.12 -20.33
N LEU A 69 4.08 13.57 -19.47
CA LEU A 69 4.34 14.10 -18.13
C LEU A 69 5.06 15.46 -18.17
N ARG A 70 6.00 15.64 -19.08
CA ARG A 70 6.74 16.91 -19.28
C ARG A 70 5.85 18.12 -19.58
N ARG A 71 4.59 17.90 -19.98
CA ARG A 71 3.61 18.95 -20.21
C ARG A 71 3.10 19.59 -18.91
N ALA A 72 3.31 18.97 -17.75
CA ALA A 72 2.90 19.51 -16.46
C ALA A 72 3.58 20.87 -16.16
N GLY A 73 2.78 21.93 -16.00
CA GLY A 73 3.20 23.20 -15.42
C GLY A 73 4.37 23.91 -16.10
N ARG A 74 4.69 23.50 -17.35
CA ARG A 74 5.91 23.91 -18.09
C ARG A 74 7.21 23.69 -17.32
N LEU A 75 7.24 22.71 -16.41
CA LEU A 75 8.44 22.41 -15.61
C LEU A 75 9.42 21.51 -16.36
N GLY A 76 8.95 20.79 -17.38
CA GLY A 76 9.78 19.85 -18.15
C GLY A 76 10.18 18.60 -17.36
N TYR A 77 9.51 18.31 -16.25
CA TYR A 77 9.73 17.14 -15.42
C TYR A 77 8.96 15.91 -15.92
N ASP A 78 9.54 14.72 -15.79
CA ASP A 78 8.84 13.46 -16.03
C ASP A 78 8.72 12.62 -14.75
N LYS A 79 9.68 11.73 -14.47
CA LYS A 79 9.75 10.92 -13.25
C LYS A 79 9.85 11.81 -12.01
N GLN A 80 10.46 12.99 -12.16
CA GLN A 80 10.64 13.95 -11.08
C GLN A 80 9.33 14.45 -10.47
N LEU A 81 8.21 14.41 -11.19
CA LEU A 81 6.90 14.82 -10.66
C LEU A 81 6.50 14.03 -9.41
N PHE A 82 6.98 12.79 -9.26
CA PHE A 82 6.73 11.94 -8.11
C PHE A 82 7.56 12.32 -6.87
N LEU A 83 8.53 13.22 -7.02
CA LEU A 83 9.35 13.76 -5.94
C LEU A 83 8.86 15.12 -5.43
N LEU A 84 7.78 15.65 -6.01
CA LEU A 84 7.26 16.97 -5.69
C LEU A 84 6.13 16.91 -4.67
N ARG A 85 6.00 17.98 -3.89
CA ARG A 85 4.76 18.31 -3.19
C ARG A 85 3.70 18.70 -4.21
N THR A 86 2.90 17.71 -4.60
CA THR A 86 1.85 17.86 -5.62
C THR A 86 0.86 18.99 -5.35
N GLU A 87 0.63 19.38 -4.09
CA GLU A 87 -0.21 20.52 -3.69
C GLU A 87 0.27 21.88 -4.20
N ASP A 88 1.60 22.03 -4.36
CA ASP A 88 2.22 23.30 -4.75
C ASP A 88 2.48 23.41 -6.27
N VAL A 89 2.20 22.35 -7.03
CA VAL A 89 2.61 22.21 -8.43
C VAL A 89 1.42 22.43 -9.35
N ASP A 90 1.61 23.30 -10.35
CA ASP A 90 0.67 23.39 -11.47
C ASP A 90 0.76 22.13 -12.34
N LEU A 91 -0.26 21.28 -12.28
CA LEU A 91 -0.38 20.05 -13.05
C LEU A 91 -1.19 20.24 -14.35
N ASN A 92 -1.53 21.47 -14.72
CA ASN A 92 -2.19 21.76 -15.98
C ASN A 92 -1.37 21.23 -17.18
N GLY A 93 -2.08 20.68 -18.17
CA GLY A 93 -1.49 20.05 -19.35
C GLY A 93 -1.30 18.54 -19.23
N LEU A 94 -1.44 17.95 -18.04
CA LEU A 94 -1.48 16.50 -17.88
C LEU A 94 -2.78 15.90 -18.38
N THR A 95 -2.69 14.69 -18.95
CA THR A 95 -3.88 13.91 -19.30
C THR A 95 -4.59 13.42 -18.05
N SER A 96 -5.90 13.14 -18.15
CA SER A 96 -6.69 12.58 -17.04
C SER A 96 -6.08 11.31 -16.47
N PHE A 97 -5.45 10.50 -17.31
CA PHE A 97 -4.74 9.29 -16.88
C PHE A 97 -3.55 9.61 -15.96
N TYR A 98 -2.60 10.46 -16.36
CA TYR A 98 -1.43 10.76 -15.52
C TYR A 98 -1.78 11.60 -14.30
N ASN A 99 -2.81 12.45 -14.37
CA ASN A 99 -3.39 13.08 -13.18
C ASN A 99 -3.87 12.02 -12.20
N SER A 100 -4.59 10.99 -12.65
CA SER A 100 -5.02 9.89 -11.77
C SER A 100 -3.84 9.06 -11.22
N VAL A 101 -2.70 9.02 -11.92
CA VAL A 101 -1.48 8.37 -11.41
C VAL A 101 -0.85 9.17 -10.27
N LEU A 102 -0.72 10.49 -10.43
CA LEU A 102 -0.19 11.37 -9.39
C LEU A 102 -1.14 11.47 -8.19
N GLN A 103 -2.46 11.46 -8.42
CA GLN A 103 -3.44 11.39 -7.33
C GLN A 103 -3.33 10.08 -6.55
N ALA A 104 -3.18 8.94 -7.23
CA ALA A 104 -2.97 7.67 -6.54
C ALA A 104 -1.64 7.63 -5.78
N TRP A 105 -0.60 8.34 -6.24
CA TRP A 105 0.68 8.47 -5.54
C TRP A 105 0.52 9.12 -4.16
N GLN A 106 -0.44 10.04 -3.98
CA GLN A 106 -0.71 10.71 -2.70
C GLN A 106 -1.25 9.78 -1.60
N VAL A 107 -1.66 8.55 -1.93
CA VAL A 107 -2.00 7.50 -0.96
C VAL A 107 -0.77 7.10 -0.12
N LEU A 108 0.43 7.38 -0.62
CA LEU A 108 1.70 7.05 0.00
C LEU A 108 2.42 8.33 0.41
N GLN A 109 3.05 8.27 1.58
CA GLN A 109 4.18 9.13 1.90
C GLN A 109 5.47 8.41 1.49
N TYR A 110 6.51 9.17 1.22
CA TYR A 110 7.80 8.61 0.87
C TYR A 110 8.94 9.36 1.56
N SER A 111 10.02 8.64 1.81
CA SER A 111 11.29 9.15 2.30
C SER A 111 12.44 8.51 1.55
N ARG A 112 13.61 9.14 1.63
CA ARG A 112 14.85 8.61 1.06
C ARG A 112 15.59 7.82 2.12
N ASP A 113 16.25 6.75 1.70
CA ASP A 113 17.20 6.09 2.58
C ASP A 113 18.44 6.97 2.77
N VAL A 114 18.65 7.42 4.00
CA VAL A 114 19.77 8.30 4.38
C VAL A 114 21.12 7.58 4.22
N LYS A 115 21.12 6.25 4.20
CA LYS A 115 22.33 5.42 4.10
C LYS A 115 22.72 5.06 2.68
N GLU A 116 21.89 5.36 1.69
CA GLU A 116 22.17 5.01 0.30
C GLU A 116 23.20 5.98 -0.31
N THR A 117 24.24 5.42 -0.93
CA THR A 117 25.25 6.22 -1.63
C THR A 117 24.58 6.96 -2.80
N PRO A 118 24.70 8.30 -2.87
CA PRO A 118 24.07 9.06 -3.95
C PRO A 118 24.67 8.66 -5.29
N GLY A 119 23.81 8.52 -6.31
CA GLY A 119 24.21 8.29 -7.69
C GLY A 119 24.09 9.55 -8.53
N MET A 120 24.34 9.42 -9.84
CA MET A 120 24.15 10.51 -10.82
C MET A 120 22.70 11.05 -10.87
N TRP A 121 21.73 10.26 -10.40
CA TRP A 121 20.35 10.68 -10.22
C TRP A 121 20.20 11.90 -9.30
N LEU A 122 21.17 12.18 -8.43
CA LEU A 122 21.14 13.35 -7.56
C LEU A 122 21.11 14.66 -8.36
N PHE A 123 21.75 14.69 -9.53
CA PHE A 123 21.69 15.86 -10.43
C PHE A 123 20.32 16.01 -11.12
N GLU A 124 19.51 14.95 -11.16
CA GLU A 124 18.11 15.00 -11.66
C GLU A 124 17.13 15.56 -10.63
N GLU A 125 17.59 15.88 -9.42
CA GLU A 125 16.73 16.38 -8.35
C GLU A 125 16.03 17.69 -8.72
N PRO A 126 14.70 17.78 -8.53
CA PRO A 126 13.97 19.02 -8.72
C PRO A 126 14.40 20.08 -7.71
N LEU A 127 14.69 21.28 -8.21
CA LEU A 127 14.99 22.43 -7.37
C LEU A 127 13.73 22.99 -6.68
N PHE A 128 12.57 22.80 -7.30
CA PHE A 128 11.32 23.41 -6.87
C PHE A 128 10.40 22.36 -6.24
N PHE A 129 9.63 22.77 -5.23
CA PHE A 129 8.58 21.96 -4.62
C PHE A 129 9.04 20.60 -4.07
N ASN A 130 10.34 20.44 -3.83
CA ASN A 130 10.95 19.21 -3.36
C ASN A 130 11.22 19.29 -1.87
N ASN A 131 10.75 18.31 -1.10
CA ASN A 131 11.02 18.25 0.34
C ASN A 131 12.48 17.93 0.67
N PHE A 132 13.22 17.36 -0.28
CA PHE A 132 14.63 17.03 -0.10
C PHE A 132 15.54 18.27 -0.08
N LEU A 133 15.20 19.30 -0.87
CA LEU A 133 15.97 20.54 -0.97
C LEU A 133 15.23 21.67 -0.24
N GLY A 134 15.35 21.68 1.09
CA GLY A 134 14.73 22.69 1.95
C GLY A 134 15.39 24.06 1.84
N THR A 135 15.08 24.83 0.80
CA THR A 135 15.65 26.18 0.59
C THR A 135 14.60 27.27 0.79
N ARG A 136 14.98 28.38 1.44
CA ARG A 136 14.07 29.50 1.70
C ARG A 136 13.97 30.42 0.49
N THR A 137 15.09 30.63 -0.19
CA THR A 137 15.14 31.48 -1.40
C THR A 137 14.21 30.99 -2.51
N LEU A 138 14.18 29.67 -2.76
CA LEU A 138 13.35 29.08 -3.83
C LEU A 138 11.85 29.03 -3.51
N GLN A 139 11.41 29.50 -2.35
CA GLN A 139 9.97 29.70 -2.08
C GLN A 139 9.39 30.83 -2.95
N SER A 140 10.21 31.83 -3.27
CA SER A 140 9.81 32.98 -4.11
C SER A 140 9.34 32.55 -5.50
N ALA A 141 8.10 32.87 -5.84
CA ALA A 141 7.50 32.54 -7.13
C ALA A 141 8.20 33.24 -8.30
N SER A 142 8.63 34.50 -8.12
CA SER A 142 9.34 35.26 -9.16
C SER A 142 10.71 34.65 -9.45
N LEU A 143 11.47 34.28 -8.41
CA LEU A 143 12.77 33.64 -8.56
C LEU A 143 12.63 32.28 -9.28
N ARG A 144 11.64 31.47 -8.91
CA ARG A 144 11.36 30.20 -9.59
C ARG A 144 11.00 30.41 -11.06
N ALA A 145 10.20 31.44 -11.38
CA ALA A 145 9.86 31.75 -12.76
C ALA A 145 11.09 32.12 -13.59
N SER A 146 11.95 33.02 -13.08
CA SER A 146 13.20 33.41 -13.74
C SER A 146 14.17 32.24 -13.94
N LEU A 147 14.33 31.37 -12.94
CA LEU A 147 15.16 30.17 -13.08
C LEU A 147 14.58 29.16 -14.06
N ARG A 148 13.25 28.97 -14.07
CA ARG A 148 12.55 28.11 -15.02
C ARG A 148 12.71 28.61 -16.46
N GLU A 149 12.57 29.91 -16.69
CA GLU A 149 12.79 30.54 -18.01
C GLU A 149 14.24 30.39 -18.50
N ALA A 150 15.20 30.38 -17.57
CA ALA A 150 16.60 30.08 -17.87
C ALA A 150 16.87 28.58 -18.16
N GLY A 151 15.89 27.71 -18.00
CA GLY A 151 16.03 26.25 -18.08
C GLY A 151 16.66 25.61 -16.83
N CYS A 152 16.80 26.35 -15.73
CA CYS A 152 17.42 25.88 -14.50
C CYS A 152 16.36 25.31 -13.54
N THR A 153 15.93 24.07 -13.79
CA THR A 153 14.88 23.39 -13.00
C THR A 153 15.41 22.23 -12.14
N LYS A 154 16.61 21.72 -12.41
CA LYS A 154 17.20 20.54 -11.73
C LYS A 154 18.50 20.92 -11.05
N LEU A 155 18.93 20.14 -10.06
CA LEU A 155 20.20 20.37 -9.36
C LEU A 155 21.39 20.39 -10.34
N GLY A 156 21.43 19.47 -11.30
CA GLY A 156 22.44 19.44 -12.35
C GLY A 156 22.51 20.71 -13.18
N HIS A 157 21.36 21.31 -13.51
CA HIS A 157 21.31 22.60 -14.20
C HIS A 157 21.96 23.70 -13.37
N LEU A 158 21.60 23.81 -12.09
CA LEU A 158 22.16 24.82 -11.20
C LEU A 158 23.68 24.67 -11.11
N MET A 159 24.15 23.47 -10.80
CA MET A 159 25.58 23.20 -10.61
C MET A 159 26.39 23.43 -11.88
N LYS A 160 25.90 22.95 -13.03
CA LYS A 160 26.58 23.11 -14.33
C LYS A 160 26.64 24.57 -14.75
N MET A 161 25.56 25.32 -14.53
CA MET A 161 25.48 26.74 -14.89
C MET A 161 26.23 27.66 -13.92
N THR A 162 26.57 27.20 -12.71
CA THR A 162 27.36 27.97 -11.74
C THR A 162 28.77 27.41 -11.53
N ALA A 163 29.18 26.39 -12.30
CA ALA A 163 30.44 25.67 -12.10
C ALA A 163 31.68 26.57 -12.22
N ILE A 164 31.66 27.54 -13.15
CA ILE A 164 32.78 28.46 -13.42
C ILE A 164 32.50 29.84 -12.81
N SER A 165 31.31 30.39 -13.07
CA SER A 165 30.85 31.66 -12.51
C SER A 165 29.32 31.65 -12.38
N VAL A 166 28.80 32.33 -11.36
CA VAL A 166 27.36 32.57 -11.20
C VAL A 166 26.78 33.48 -12.29
N ASP A 167 27.62 34.20 -13.03
CA ASP A 167 27.19 35.14 -14.07
C ASP A 167 26.45 34.46 -15.23
N VAL A 168 26.80 33.21 -15.55
CA VAL A 168 26.12 32.46 -16.62
C VAL A 168 24.65 32.28 -16.30
N LEU A 169 24.32 31.80 -15.09
CA LEU A 169 22.95 31.68 -14.64
C LEU A 169 22.29 33.04 -14.44
N ARG A 170 23.03 34.03 -13.89
CA ARG A 170 22.54 35.39 -13.65
C ARG A 170 22.01 36.04 -14.94
N VAL A 171 22.81 36.03 -16.00
CA VAL A 171 22.45 36.61 -17.32
C VAL A 171 21.29 35.84 -17.93
N ARG A 172 21.34 34.51 -17.92
CA ARG A 172 20.32 33.66 -18.56
C ARG A 172 18.96 33.71 -17.85
N SER A 173 18.94 33.99 -16.55
CA SER A 173 17.72 34.17 -15.74
C SER A 173 17.26 35.62 -15.62
N ASN A 174 17.96 36.57 -16.25
CA ASN A 174 17.68 38.01 -16.14
C ASN A 174 17.66 38.52 -14.69
N ILE A 175 18.46 37.92 -13.80
CA ILE A 175 18.60 38.33 -12.41
C ILE A 175 19.75 39.32 -12.32
N THR A 176 19.57 40.48 -11.69
CA THR A 176 20.65 41.48 -11.60
C THR A 176 21.71 41.11 -10.57
N SER A 177 21.31 40.49 -9.46
CA SER A 177 22.14 40.24 -8.28
C SER A 177 22.88 38.91 -8.35
N SER A 178 24.22 38.95 -8.48
CA SER A 178 25.10 37.78 -8.34
C SER A 178 25.06 37.18 -6.93
N ARG A 179 24.90 38.02 -5.90
CA ARG A 179 24.76 37.61 -4.50
C ARG A 179 23.53 36.74 -4.27
N LEU A 180 22.45 36.97 -5.01
CA LEU A 180 21.24 36.15 -4.90
C LEU A 180 21.49 34.74 -5.43
N ILE A 181 22.12 34.61 -6.60
CA ILE A 181 22.47 33.30 -7.18
C ILE A 181 23.44 32.53 -6.28
N ASP A 182 24.48 33.21 -5.77
CA ASP A 182 25.43 32.62 -4.83
C ASP A 182 24.73 32.12 -3.54
N ARG A 183 23.76 32.89 -3.02
CA ARG A 183 22.93 32.46 -1.89
C ARG A 183 22.11 31.22 -2.22
N VAL A 184 21.48 31.15 -3.40
CA VAL A 184 20.70 29.97 -3.83
C VAL A 184 21.61 28.73 -3.88
N VAL A 185 22.77 28.82 -4.51
CA VAL A 185 23.74 27.71 -4.58
C VAL A 185 24.13 27.26 -3.17
N LYS A 186 24.49 28.21 -2.28
CA LYS A 186 24.86 27.91 -0.90
C LYS A 186 23.74 27.26 -0.11
N GLU A 187 22.50 27.75 -0.23
CA GLU A 187 21.34 27.16 0.44
C GLU A 187 21.05 25.74 -0.07
N VAL A 188 21.11 25.52 -1.39
CA VAL A 188 20.89 24.20 -1.99
C VAL A 188 21.97 23.22 -1.54
N CYS A 189 23.25 23.59 -1.61
CA CYS A 189 24.35 22.73 -1.14
C CYS A 189 24.29 22.49 0.38
N ALA A 190 23.85 23.48 1.15
CA ALA A 190 23.68 23.35 2.60
C ALA A 190 22.55 22.38 2.98
N ALA A 191 21.50 22.27 2.16
CA ALA A 191 20.39 21.33 2.36
C ALA A 191 20.80 19.86 2.12
N LEU A 192 21.88 19.62 1.38
CA LEU A 192 22.43 18.29 1.13
C LEU A 192 23.26 17.79 2.32
N GLY A 193 23.13 16.50 2.63
CA GLY A 193 24.00 15.82 3.59
C GLY A 193 25.43 15.66 3.08
N PRO A 194 26.38 15.28 3.95
CA PRO A 194 27.80 15.18 3.60
C PRO A 194 28.12 14.34 2.35
N PRO A 195 27.59 13.11 2.17
CA PRO A 195 27.93 12.30 0.99
C PRO A 195 27.33 12.88 -0.30
N GLN A 196 26.14 13.50 -0.23
CA GLN A 196 25.51 14.15 -1.38
C GLN A 196 26.29 15.41 -1.80
N ARG A 197 26.74 16.20 -0.82
CA ARG A 197 27.51 17.43 -1.09
C ARG A 197 28.82 17.12 -1.79
N THR A 198 29.58 16.13 -1.32
CA THR A 198 30.84 15.70 -1.95
C THR A 198 30.64 15.28 -3.42
N LEU A 199 29.53 14.60 -3.73
CA LEU A 199 29.23 14.19 -5.10
C LEU A 199 28.89 15.39 -6.00
N VAL A 200 28.09 16.31 -5.49
CA VAL A 200 27.60 17.48 -6.24
C VAL A 200 28.70 18.52 -6.47
N GLU A 201 29.62 18.68 -5.53
CA GLU A 201 30.78 19.58 -5.66
C GLU A 201 31.87 19.01 -6.58
N ASN A 202 31.82 17.71 -6.92
CA ASN A 202 32.76 17.11 -7.84
C ASN A 202 32.49 17.56 -9.29
N ARG A 203 33.34 18.47 -9.78
CA ARG A 203 33.25 19.01 -11.14
C ARG A 203 33.22 17.95 -12.24
N SER A 204 34.00 16.87 -12.13
CA SER A 204 34.06 15.87 -13.19
C SER A 204 32.73 15.11 -13.35
N LEU A 205 32.05 14.84 -12.23
CA LEU A 205 30.72 14.22 -12.24
C LEU A 205 29.66 15.20 -12.76
N CYS A 206 29.74 16.48 -12.36
CA CYS A 206 28.84 17.51 -12.90
C CYS A 206 28.98 17.67 -14.42
N GLU A 207 30.19 17.55 -14.98
CA GLU A 207 30.44 17.61 -16.42
C GLU A 207 29.89 16.39 -17.16
N GLN A 208 29.99 15.19 -16.55
CA GLN A 208 29.42 13.95 -17.08
C GLN A 208 27.89 13.95 -17.09
N TRP A 209 27.25 14.75 -16.24
CA TRP A 209 25.79 14.87 -16.23
C TRP A 209 25.28 15.65 -17.47
N SER A 210 24.27 15.07 -18.11
CA SER A 210 23.62 15.59 -19.31
C SER A 210 22.11 15.52 -19.17
N ASP A 211 21.44 16.65 -19.39
CA ASP A 211 19.98 16.71 -19.34
C ASP A 211 19.36 15.84 -20.45
N GLY A 212 18.32 15.10 -20.10
CA GLY A 212 17.61 14.19 -21.01
C GLY A 212 18.19 12.78 -21.11
N TRP A 213 19.32 12.49 -20.45
CA TRP A 213 19.83 11.12 -20.34
C TRP A 213 19.05 10.31 -19.30
N GLU A 214 19.07 8.98 -19.45
CA GLU A 214 18.39 8.10 -18.51
C GLU A 214 19.30 7.74 -17.33
N TYR A 215 18.99 8.33 -16.17
CA TYR A 215 19.57 7.97 -14.89
C TYR A 215 18.62 7.07 -14.10
N SER A 216 19.17 6.30 -13.16
CA SER A 216 18.36 5.54 -12.21
C SER A 216 17.46 6.46 -11.40
N PHE A 217 16.28 6.00 -11.02
CA PHE A 217 15.42 6.76 -10.11
C PHE A 217 15.83 6.45 -8.65
N PRO A 218 15.85 7.42 -7.72
CA PRO A 218 16.22 7.18 -6.33
C PRO A 218 15.34 6.09 -5.69
N SER A 219 15.93 5.29 -4.81
CA SER A 219 15.16 4.34 -4.01
C SER A 219 14.30 5.11 -3.00
N LEU A 220 13.00 4.82 -2.98
CA LEU A 220 12.05 5.48 -2.09
C LEU A 220 11.48 4.45 -1.12
N THR A 221 11.60 4.71 0.18
CA THR A 221 10.86 3.98 1.21
C THR A 221 9.49 4.62 1.34
N ILE A 222 8.43 3.81 1.31
CA ILE A 222 7.06 4.29 1.35
C ILE A 222 6.35 3.91 2.65
N THR A 223 5.48 4.80 3.11
CA THR A 223 4.57 4.58 4.22
C THR A 223 3.16 5.01 3.81
N PRO A 224 2.10 4.49 4.45
CA PRO A 224 0.73 4.93 4.16
C PRO A 224 0.54 6.41 4.54
N SER A 225 -0.14 7.18 3.69
CA SER A 225 -0.48 8.58 3.98
C SER A 225 -1.73 8.66 4.86
N VAL A 226 -1.55 8.82 6.17
CA VAL A 226 -2.65 8.78 7.16
C VAL A 226 -2.85 10.10 7.92
N GLY A 227 -2.12 11.15 7.54
CA GLY A 227 -2.18 12.45 8.22
C GLY A 227 -1.73 12.35 9.67
N GLU A 228 -2.53 12.89 10.60
CA GLU A 228 -2.26 12.87 12.05
C GLU A 228 -2.82 11.64 12.76
N TRP A 229 -3.48 10.73 12.04
CA TRP A 229 -4.07 9.54 12.65
C TRP A 229 -2.99 8.60 13.22
N GLN A 230 -3.25 8.08 14.42
CA GLN A 230 -2.39 7.13 15.11
C GLN A 230 -3.17 5.84 15.40
N GLU A 231 -2.49 4.70 15.30
CA GLU A 231 -3.09 3.39 15.61
C GLU A 231 -3.26 3.25 17.13
N GLU A 232 -4.50 3.07 17.59
CA GLU A 232 -4.81 2.79 18.99
C GLU A 232 -5.14 1.31 19.21
N ALA A 233 -4.94 0.83 20.45
CA ALA A 233 -5.31 -0.52 20.83
C ALA A 233 -6.83 -0.74 20.74
N GLY A 234 -7.25 -1.90 20.22
CA GLY A 234 -8.67 -2.26 20.07
C GLY A 234 -9.38 -1.69 18.84
N GLN A 235 -8.68 -0.93 17.98
CA GLN A 235 -9.22 -0.47 16.69
C GLN A 235 -9.16 -1.56 15.62
N LEU A 236 -10.17 -1.61 14.75
CA LEU A 236 -10.24 -2.53 13.61
C LEU A 236 -9.20 -2.20 12.53
N LEU A 237 -8.99 -0.90 12.28
CA LEU A 237 -8.00 -0.44 11.33
C LEU A 237 -6.60 -0.65 11.89
N SER A 238 -5.73 -1.30 11.12
CA SER A 238 -4.32 -1.46 11.46
C SER A 238 -3.45 -1.30 10.23
N PHE A 239 -2.28 -0.70 10.36
CA PHE A 239 -1.28 -0.62 9.28
C PHE A 239 -0.07 -1.53 9.53
N SER A 240 -0.13 -2.38 10.56
CA SER A 240 0.85 -3.44 10.82
C SER A 240 1.02 -4.42 9.66
N THR A 241 -0.02 -4.62 8.87
CA THR A 241 -0.04 -5.48 7.69
C THR A 241 -0.74 -4.74 6.55
N PRO A 242 -0.24 -4.70 5.31
CA PRO A 242 1.11 -5.09 4.91
C PRO A 242 2.15 -4.10 5.47
N GLN A 243 3.33 -4.62 5.80
CA GLN A 243 4.48 -3.76 6.06
C GLN A 243 5.04 -3.28 4.73
N LEU A 244 5.10 -1.96 4.55
CA LEU A 244 5.67 -1.35 3.36
C LEU A 244 7.16 -1.11 3.55
N GLY A 245 7.92 -1.35 2.49
CA GLY A 245 9.36 -1.09 2.43
C GLY A 245 9.69 -0.16 1.28
N LYS A 246 10.62 -0.58 0.42
CA LYS A 246 10.97 0.17 -0.80
C LYS A 246 9.84 0.09 -1.82
N PHE A 247 9.49 1.21 -2.44
CA PHE A 247 8.41 1.26 -3.42
C PHE A 247 8.66 0.37 -4.63
N GLN A 248 9.92 0.23 -5.04
CA GLN A 248 10.32 -0.64 -6.16
C GLN A 248 9.97 -2.12 -5.91
N ASP A 249 9.98 -2.54 -4.64
CA ASP A 249 9.82 -3.94 -4.21
C ASP A 249 8.38 -4.24 -3.74
N ALA A 250 7.55 -3.19 -3.57
CA ALA A 250 6.19 -3.31 -3.06
C ALA A 250 5.31 -4.20 -3.95
N GLY A 251 4.66 -5.17 -3.33
CA GLY A 251 3.80 -6.15 -4.00
C GLY A 251 2.45 -5.58 -4.42
N LYS A 252 1.85 -6.12 -5.48
CA LYS A 252 0.53 -5.71 -5.99
C LYS A 252 -0.57 -5.75 -4.91
N LYS A 253 -0.53 -6.80 -4.07
CA LYS A 253 -1.51 -7.00 -2.99
C LYS A 253 -1.31 -6.02 -1.85
N GLU A 254 -0.05 -5.69 -1.54
CA GLU A 254 0.32 -4.75 -0.49
C GLU A 254 -0.15 -3.33 -0.84
N LEU A 255 0.13 -2.90 -2.07
CA LEU A 255 -0.35 -1.61 -2.59
C LEU A 255 -1.88 -1.54 -2.60
N TYR A 256 -2.56 -2.63 -2.98
CA TYR A 256 -4.02 -2.67 -2.97
C TYR A 256 -4.61 -2.56 -1.56
N TYR A 257 -4.09 -3.31 -0.59
CA TYR A 257 -4.56 -3.23 0.80
C TYR A 257 -4.24 -1.88 1.44
N THR A 258 -3.10 -1.28 1.11
CA THR A 258 -2.77 0.09 1.53
C THR A 258 -3.78 1.09 0.98
N CYS A 259 -4.15 0.98 -0.31
CA CYS A 259 -5.18 1.83 -0.91
C CYS A 259 -6.52 1.69 -0.19
N ILE A 260 -6.96 0.46 0.10
CA ILE A 260 -8.23 0.23 0.84
C ILE A 260 -8.21 1.00 2.16
N LYS A 261 -7.14 0.86 2.94
CA LYS A 261 -7.04 1.44 4.28
C LYS A 261 -6.97 2.96 4.26
N VAL A 262 -6.11 3.52 3.41
CA VAL A 262 -5.92 4.98 3.32
C VAL A 262 -7.16 5.65 2.75
N LEU A 263 -7.72 5.15 1.64
CA LEU A 263 -8.88 5.79 0.99
C LEU A 263 -10.16 5.68 1.84
N ASN A 264 -10.24 4.67 2.70
CA ASN A 264 -11.38 4.47 3.61
C ASN A 264 -11.08 4.86 5.07
N ILE A 265 -9.97 5.54 5.35
CA ILE A 265 -9.52 5.81 6.73
C ILE A 265 -10.58 6.51 7.57
N ARG A 266 -11.24 7.54 7.01
CA ARG A 266 -12.33 8.27 7.66
C ARG A 266 -13.51 7.40 8.12
N PHE A 267 -13.72 6.26 7.47
CA PHE A 267 -14.80 5.33 7.79
C PHE A 267 -14.35 4.20 8.71
N LEU A 268 -13.05 3.98 8.84
CA LEU A 268 -12.45 2.86 9.58
C LEU A 268 -11.79 3.29 10.90
N ALA A 269 -11.29 4.52 10.98
CA ALA A 269 -10.48 5.04 12.09
C ALA A 269 -11.15 4.88 13.47
N GLU A 270 -12.46 5.11 13.56
CA GLU A 270 -13.21 5.06 14.82
C GLU A 270 -13.83 3.69 15.12
N LEU A 271 -13.66 2.71 14.22
CA LEU A 271 -14.29 1.41 14.41
C LEU A 271 -13.45 0.56 15.35
N LYS A 272 -14.08 0.12 16.44
CA LYS A 272 -13.54 -0.94 17.30
C LYS A 272 -13.51 -2.26 16.53
N GLU A 273 -12.51 -3.08 16.83
CA GLU A 273 -12.33 -4.41 16.25
C GLU A 273 -13.49 -5.36 16.52
N SER A 274 -14.14 -5.20 17.67
CA SER A 274 -15.23 -6.03 18.14
C SER A 274 -16.00 -5.23 19.17
N ARG A 275 -17.34 -5.35 19.14
CA ARG A 275 -18.20 -4.79 20.18
C ARG A 275 -18.08 -5.55 21.50
N TRP A 276 -17.54 -6.76 21.46
CA TRP A 276 -17.40 -7.63 22.62
C TRP A 276 -16.26 -7.25 23.55
N THR A 277 -15.34 -6.39 23.13
CA THR A 277 -14.28 -5.87 24.01
C THR A 277 -14.85 -5.05 25.17
N GLU A 278 -16.01 -4.42 24.98
CA GLU A 278 -16.73 -3.73 26.06
C GLU A 278 -17.35 -4.70 27.07
N PHE A 279 -17.65 -5.92 26.63
CA PHE A 279 -18.31 -6.94 27.46
C PHE A 279 -17.31 -7.88 28.15
N PHE A 280 -16.34 -8.40 27.42
CA PHE A 280 -15.33 -9.35 27.91
C PHE A 280 -14.02 -8.68 28.34
N GLY A 281 -13.86 -7.38 28.10
CA GLY A 281 -12.62 -6.65 28.34
C GLY A 281 -11.69 -6.63 27.12
N PRO A 282 -10.57 -5.87 27.21
CA PRO A 282 -9.66 -5.62 26.09
C PRO A 282 -8.91 -6.87 25.61
N ASP A 283 -8.73 -7.88 26.46
CA ASP A 283 -8.02 -9.12 26.12
C ASP A 283 -8.83 -10.03 25.17
N ALA A 284 -10.14 -9.80 25.06
CA ALA A 284 -11.04 -10.56 24.18
C ALA A 284 -11.06 -10.02 22.75
N SER A 285 -9.88 -9.81 22.18
CA SER A 285 -9.67 -9.28 20.83
C SER A 285 -9.61 -10.38 19.77
N PRO A 286 -10.33 -10.26 18.63
CA PRO A 286 -10.15 -11.13 17.46
C PRO A 286 -8.92 -10.74 16.61
N LYS A 287 -8.15 -9.73 16.99
CA LYS A 287 -7.01 -9.23 16.20
C LYS A 287 -5.96 -10.33 16.02
N GLY A 288 -5.52 -10.51 14.77
CA GLY A 288 -4.60 -11.59 14.39
C GLY A 288 -5.24 -12.99 14.29
N SER A 289 -6.44 -13.19 14.83
CA SER A 289 -7.14 -14.48 14.85
C SER A 289 -8.32 -14.57 13.89
N TRP A 290 -8.71 -13.51 13.18
CA TRP A 290 -9.84 -13.52 12.22
C TRP A 290 -9.87 -14.70 11.23
N ARG A 291 -8.71 -15.23 10.84
CA ARG A 291 -8.64 -16.41 9.95
C ARG A 291 -9.11 -17.69 10.64
N SER A 292 -9.05 -17.79 11.95
CA SER A 292 -9.48 -18.98 12.71
C SER A 292 -10.97 -19.23 12.54
N LEU A 293 -11.78 -18.18 12.38
CA LEU A 293 -13.23 -18.28 12.16
C LEU A 293 -13.60 -19.13 10.92
N TYR A 294 -12.68 -19.20 9.95
CA TYR A 294 -12.90 -19.90 8.67
C TYR A 294 -12.06 -21.20 8.56
N LYS A 295 -11.38 -21.62 9.62
CA LYS A 295 -10.62 -22.88 9.62
C LYS A 295 -11.56 -24.07 9.84
N LEU A 296 -11.32 -25.15 9.09
CA LEU A 296 -12.04 -26.41 9.30
C LEU A 296 -11.87 -26.90 10.76
N PRO A 297 -12.92 -27.50 11.36
CA PRO A 297 -14.13 -28.05 10.74
C PRO A 297 -15.27 -27.05 10.54
N VAL A 298 -15.06 -25.75 10.79
CA VAL A 298 -16.13 -24.76 10.75
C VAL A 298 -16.69 -24.64 9.34
N GLU A 299 -17.97 -24.98 9.16
CA GLU A 299 -18.67 -24.78 7.90
C GLU A 299 -18.79 -23.29 7.56
N LYS A 300 -18.82 -22.95 6.27
CA LYS A 300 -18.88 -21.55 5.81
C LYS A 300 -20.05 -20.76 6.41
N ARG A 301 -21.21 -21.39 6.62
CA ARG A 301 -22.37 -20.75 7.26
C ARG A 301 -22.12 -20.42 8.73
N ALA A 302 -21.48 -21.33 9.46
CA ALA A 302 -21.09 -21.12 10.85
C ALA A 302 -20.00 -20.03 10.96
N ALA A 303 -19.04 -20.02 10.04
CA ALA A 303 -18.01 -18.99 9.98
C ALA A 303 -18.60 -17.60 9.72
N ASP A 304 -19.56 -17.47 8.79
CA ASP A 304 -20.26 -16.21 8.53
C ASP A 304 -21.07 -15.75 9.75
N LEU A 305 -21.74 -16.68 10.44
CA LEU A 305 -22.44 -16.37 11.68
C LEU A 305 -21.48 -15.90 12.77
N GLN A 306 -20.35 -16.58 12.98
CA GLN A 306 -19.32 -16.16 13.94
C GLN A 306 -18.79 -14.76 13.61
N TRP A 307 -18.46 -14.51 12.35
CA TRP A 307 -18.02 -13.19 11.88
C TRP A 307 -19.08 -12.12 12.19
N ARG A 308 -20.36 -12.39 11.92
CA ARG A 308 -21.46 -11.47 12.25
C ARG A 308 -21.59 -11.23 13.74
N ILE A 309 -21.45 -12.28 14.56
CA ILE A 309 -21.48 -12.15 16.02
C ILE A 309 -20.38 -11.21 16.48
N VAL A 310 -19.12 -11.42 16.05
CA VAL A 310 -17.98 -10.58 16.45
C VAL A 310 -18.17 -9.12 16.05
N HIS A 311 -18.66 -8.86 14.82
CA HIS A 311 -18.97 -7.51 14.34
C HIS A 311 -20.25 -6.91 14.94
N GLY A 312 -21.07 -7.68 15.64
CA GLY A 312 -22.38 -7.27 16.15
C GLY A 312 -23.44 -7.10 15.06
N ALA A 313 -23.29 -7.77 13.91
CA ALA A 313 -24.17 -7.73 12.76
C ALA A 313 -25.30 -8.79 12.86
N ILE A 314 -26.03 -8.77 13.98
CA ILE A 314 -27.12 -9.71 14.28
C ILE A 314 -28.41 -8.95 14.58
N ALA A 315 -29.52 -9.44 14.02
CA ALA A 315 -30.86 -8.91 14.23
C ALA A 315 -31.43 -9.38 15.58
N THR A 316 -31.16 -8.67 16.67
CA THR A 316 -31.79 -8.96 17.97
C THR A 316 -33.20 -8.37 18.05
N ASN A 317 -34.05 -8.84 18.97
CA ASN A 317 -35.39 -8.26 19.14
C ASN A 317 -35.33 -6.78 19.54
N ARG A 318 -34.33 -6.35 20.32
CA ARG A 318 -34.08 -4.92 20.57
C ARG A 318 -33.82 -4.14 19.28
N TYR A 319 -33.05 -4.69 18.35
CA TYR A 319 -32.83 -4.06 17.04
C TYR A 319 -34.12 -4.03 16.22
N ARG A 320 -34.92 -5.10 16.24
CA ARG A 320 -36.18 -5.18 15.51
C ARG A 320 -37.22 -4.20 16.04
N ALA A 321 -37.35 -4.06 17.35
CA ALA A 321 -38.24 -3.10 18.00
C ALA A 321 -37.91 -1.64 17.64
N HIS A 322 -36.64 -1.36 17.35
CA HIS A 322 -36.24 -0.03 16.86
C HIS A 322 -36.76 0.26 15.44
N ILE A 323 -36.93 -0.77 14.61
CA ILE A 323 -37.49 -0.65 13.25
C ILE A 323 -39.02 -0.64 13.30
N ASP A 324 -39.61 -1.48 14.14
CA ASP A 324 -41.04 -1.63 14.32
C ASP A 324 -41.37 -1.71 15.82
N PRO A 325 -41.77 -0.57 16.44
CA PRO A 325 -42.01 -0.47 17.87
C PRO A 325 -43.16 -1.33 18.40
N GLU A 326 -44.02 -1.87 17.53
CA GLU A 326 -45.08 -2.80 17.94
C GLU A 326 -44.52 -4.18 18.34
N LEU A 327 -43.29 -4.48 17.93
CA LEU A 327 -42.57 -5.69 18.32
C LEU A 327 -41.92 -5.49 19.69
N GLY A 328 -42.13 -6.45 20.60
CA GLY A 328 -41.46 -6.44 21.90
C GLY A 328 -39.96 -6.66 21.81
N GLU A 329 -39.20 -6.02 22.71
CA GLU A 329 -37.73 -6.17 22.82
C GLU A 329 -37.29 -7.46 23.53
N GLY A 330 -38.24 -8.19 24.12
CA GLY A 330 -37.97 -9.32 25.00
C GLY A 330 -37.43 -10.56 24.28
N CYS A 331 -36.59 -11.31 24.99
CA CYS A 331 -36.13 -12.64 24.64
C CYS A 331 -37.30 -13.63 24.71
N ILE A 332 -37.42 -14.51 23.71
CA ILE A 332 -38.49 -15.51 23.68
C ILE A 332 -38.36 -16.61 24.75
N PHE A 333 -37.20 -16.70 25.41
CA PHE A 333 -36.90 -17.75 26.39
C PHE A 333 -37.03 -17.29 27.84
N CYS A 334 -36.65 -16.05 28.14
CA CYS A 334 -36.64 -15.54 29.51
C CYS A 334 -37.22 -14.12 29.65
N HIS A 335 -37.75 -13.54 28.58
CA HIS A 335 -38.45 -12.24 28.53
C HIS A 335 -37.61 -10.98 28.86
N GLU A 336 -36.37 -11.14 29.32
CA GLU A 336 -35.39 -10.06 29.42
C GLU A 336 -35.09 -9.41 28.06
N VAL A 337 -34.63 -8.16 28.05
CA VAL A 337 -34.32 -7.42 26.82
C VAL A 337 -33.26 -8.15 25.99
N GLU A 338 -33.61 -8.52 24.75
CA GLU A 338 -32.74 -9.29 23.86
C GLU A 338 -31.70 -8.37 23.19
N THR A 339 -30.57 -8.20 23.88
CA THR A 339 -29.34 -7.63 23.33
C THR A 339 -28.45 -8.72 22.73
N LEU A 340 -27.38 -8.32 22.04
CA LEU A 340 -26.38 -9.25 21.51
C LEU A 340 -25.74 -10.07 22.64
N ALA A 341 -25.34 -9.41 23.73
CA ALA A 341 -24.76 -10.04 24.91
C ALA A 341 -25.75 -11.00 25.60
N HIS A 342 -27.03 -10.60 25.67
CA HIS A 342 -28.08 -11.47 26.17
C HIS A 342 -28.19 -12.74 25.33
N LEU A 343 -28.34 -12.59 24.02
CA LEU A 343 -28.60 -13.68 23.08
C LEU A 343 -27.50 -14.75 23.06
N PHE A 344 -26.22 -14.37 23.27
CA PHE A 344 -25.09 -15.29 23.14
C PHE A 344 -24.35 -15.61 24.45
N VAL A 345 -24.60 -14.88 25.55
CA VAL A 345 -23.81 -15.04 26.79
C VAL A 345 -24.68 -15.09 28.04
N GLN A 346 -25.61 -14.15 28.19
CA GLN A 346 -26.30 -13.94 29.47
C GLN A 346 -27.65 -14.67 29.57
N CYS A 347 -28.22 -15.14 28.45
CA CYS A 347 -29.51 -15.82 28.47
C CYS A 347 -29.43 -17.10 29.31
N PRO A 348 -30.33 -17.31 30.30
CA PRO A 348 -30.34 -18.49 31.16
C PRO A 348 -30.39 -19.81 30.39
N ARG A 349 -30.99 -19.83 29.20
CA ARG A 349 -31.02 -20.99 28.30
C ARG A 349 -29.63 -21.52 27.94
N LEU A 350 -28.62 -20.64 27.92
CA LEU A 350 -27.25 -20.99 27.57
C LEU A 350 -26.44 -21.50 28.77
N ALA A 351 -26.97 -21.41 30.00
CA ALA A 351 -26.22 -21.74 31.20
C ALA A 351 -25.69 -23.18 31.19
N ASP A 352 -26.53 -24.14 30.81
CA ASP A 352 -26.13 -25.56 30.74
C ASP A 352 -25.06 -25.79 29.67
N LEU A 353 -25.24 -25.21 28.48
CA LEU A 353 -24.27 -25.31 27.37
C LEU A 353 -22.92 -24.70 27.76
N LEU A 354 -22.92 -23.50 28.34
CA LEU A 354 -21.72 -22.83 28.81
C LEU A 354 -21.08 -23.59 29.99
N GLY A 355 -21.89 -24.26 30.80
CA GLY A 355 -21.43 -25.17 31.85
C GLY A 355 -20.64 -26.35 31.27
N VAL A 356 -21.18 -27.00 30.23
CA VAL A 356 -20.49 -28.08 29.50
C VAL A 356 -19.18 -27.57 28.90
N LEU A 357 -19.21 -26.44 28.20
CA LEU A 357 -18.01 -25.86 27.56
C LEU A 357 -16.93 -25.46 28.58
N LYS A 358 -17.30 -25.01 29.78
CA LYS A 358 -16.34 -24.73 30.86
C LYS A 358 -15.77 -25.99 31.50
N SER A 359 -16.48 -27.11 31.42
CA SER A 359 -16.07 -28.39 32.01
C SER A 359 -15.14 -29.23 31.12
N GLU A 360 -14.94 -28.83 29.85
CA GLU A 360 -13.99 -29.49 28.98
C GLU A 360 -12.55 -29.26 29.46
N ASP A 361 -11.73 -30.31 29.43
CA ASP A 361 -10.36 -30.30 29.90
C ASP A 361 -9.48 -29.49 28.93
N PRO A 362 -8.96 -28.30 29.34
CA PRO A 362 -8.10 -27.49 28.48
C PRO A 362 -6.74 -28.15 28.21
N SER A 363 -6.42 -29.30 28.84
CA SER A 363 -5.19 -30.06 28.60
C SER A 363 -5.20 -30.80 27.26
N ARG A 364 -6.37 -30.91 26.60
CA ARG A 364 -6.54 -31.62 25.33
C ARG A 364 -7.14 -30.72 24.27
N ILE A 365 -6.63 -30.82 23.04
CA ILE A 365 -7.07 -30.05 21.89
C ILE A 365 -7.30 -30.96 20.69
N PHE A 366 -8.34 -30.68 19.90
CA PHE A 366 -8.58 -31.37 18.64
C PHE A 366 -7.69 -30.77 17.54
N VAL A 367 -6.77 -31.59 17.02
CA VAL A 367 -5.87 -31.21 15.93
C VAL A 367 -6.38 -31.81 14.62
N ALA A 368 -6.53 -30.96 13.60
CA ALA A 368 -6.92 -31.38 12.25
C ALA A 368 -5.78 -32.16 11.58
N VAL A 369 -5.97 -33.46 11.36
CA VAL A 369 -4.93 -34.32 10.77
C VAL A 369 -5.04 -34.47 9.24
N GLY A 370 -6.22 -34.16 8.69
CA GLY A 370 -6.51 -34.19 7.24
C GLY A 370 -7.81 -34.94 6.93
N TYR A 371 -8.33 -34.80 5.70
CA TYR A 371 -9.53 -35.48 5.21
C TYR A 371 -10.78 -35.32 6.11
N GLY A 372 -10.87 -34.22 6.86
CA GLY A 372 -11.97 -33.98 7.80
C GLY A 372 -11.87 -34.74 9.12
N PHE A 373 -10.75 -35.43 9.39
CA PHE A 373 -10.50 -36.09 10.67
C PHE A 373 -9.77 -35.18 11.66
N PHE A 374 -10.16 -35.30 12.92
CA PHE A 374 -9.59 -34.61 14.06
C PHE A 374 -9.14 -35.63 15.09
N VAL A 375 -7.97 -35.41 15.66
CA VAL A 375 -7.43 -36.26 16.72
C VAL A 375 -7.29 -35.39 17.96
N GLU A 376 -7.82 -35.87 19.07
CA GLU A 376 -7.60 -35.26 20.37
C GLU A 376 -6.15 -35.52 20.81
N MET A 377 -5.41 -34.45 21.08
CA MET A 377 -4.00 -34.48 21.45
C MET A 377 -3.79 -33.62 22.70
N ASN A 378 -2.83 -33.98 23.54
CA ASN A 378 -2.31 -33.01 24.52
C ASN A 378 -1.40 -31.98 23.83
N LEU A 379 -1.02 -30.93 24.56
CA LEU A 379 -0.21 -29.83 24.02
C LEU A 379 1.12 -30.32 23.41
N ASP A 380 1.83 -31.23 24.08
CA ASP A 380 3.12 -31.75 23.60
C ASP A 380 3.00 -32.61 22.35
N GLU A 381 1.93 -33.38 22.23
CA GLU A 381 1.59 -34.16 21.04
C GLU A 381 1.22 -33.26 19.87
N ALA A 382 0.42 -32.23 20.13
CA ALA A 382 0.02 -31.25 19.13
C ALA A 382 1.22 -30.47 18.59
N LEU A 383 2.12 -30.01 19.46
CA LEU A 383 3.35 -29.33 19.05
C LEU A 383 4.22 -30.24 18.17
N ARG A 384 4.44 -31.49 18.58
CA ARG A 384 5.18 -32.49 17.77
C ARG A 384 4.52 -32.74 16.41
N PHE A 385 3.19 -32.79 16.35
CA PHE A 385 2.46 -32.93 15.10
C PHE A 385 2.61 -31.70 14.21
N ILE A 386 2.49 -30.49 14.77
CA ILE A 386 2.64 -29.21 14.07
C ILE A 386 4.04 -29.09 13.49
N ASP A 387 5.08 -29.41 14.26
CA ASP A 387 6.47 -29.38 13.79
C ASP A 387 6.66 -30.33 12.60
N LYS A 388 6.19 -31.57 12.73
CA LYS A 388 6.26 -32.57 11.66
C LYS A 388 5.51 -32.12 10.40
N LYS A 389 4.31 -31.56 10.55
CA LYS A 389 3.54 -31.02 9.43
C LYS A 389 4.21 -29.81 8.80
N THR A 390 4.80 -28.93 9.59
CA THR A 390 5.54 -27.75 9.12
C THR A 390 6.74 -28.19 8.30
N SER A 391 7.56 -29.12 8.80
CA SER A 391 8.69 -29.67 8.04
C SER A 391 8.23 -30.33 6.72
N GLN A 392 7.13 -31.09 6.75
CA GLN A 392 6.58 -31.71 5.54
C GLN A 392 6.12 -30.67 4.50
N LEU A 393 5.41 -29.62 4.95
CA LEU A 393 4.93 -28.54 4.07
C LEU A 393 6.09 -27.71 3.50
N THR A 394 7.13 -27.45 4.30
CA THR A 394 8.35 -26.76 3.83
C THR A 394 9.04 -27.58 2.74
N ALA A 395 9.25 -28.88 2.95
CA ALA A 395 9.86 -29.76 1.95
C ALA A 395 9.04 -29.86 0.66
N PHE A 396 7.71 -29.91 0.78
CA PHE A 396 6.81 -29.89 -0.38
C PHE A 396 6.89 -28.56 -1.15
N THR A 397 6.97 -27.45 -0.42
CA THR A 397 7.13 -26.10 -1.00
C THR A 397 8.46 -25.98 -1.75
N GLU A 398 9.56 -26.50 -1.21
CA GLU A 398 10.86 -26.54 -1.88
C GLU A 398 10.81 -27.36 -3.17
N THR A 399 10.16 -28.53 -3.13
CA THR A 399 9.97 -29.40 -4.30
C THR A 399 9.17 -28.68 -5.40
N LEU A 400 8.02 -28.09 -5.06
CA LEU A 400 7.22 -27.32 -6.01
C LEU A 400 7.96 -26.10 -6.56
N THR A 401 8.79 -25.46 -5.74
CA THR A 401 9.62 -24.32 -6.18
C THR A 401 10.64 -24.78 -7.22
N LYS A 402 11.27 -25.94 -7.00
CA LYS A 402 12.21 -26.56 -7.96
C LYS A 402 11.51 -26.98 -9.25
N ASP A 403 10.33 -27.59 -9.16
CA ASP A 403 9.54 -28.01 -10.33
C ASP A 403 9.06 -26.81 -11.13
N SER A 404 8.58 -25.77 -10.45
CA SER A 404 8.23 -24.49 -11.07
C SER A 404 9.43 -23.94 -11.83
N ALA A 405 10.61 -23.85 -11.20
CA ALA A 405 11.85 -23.40 -11.83
C ALA A 405 12.21 -24.22 -13.09
N LYS A 406 12.07 -25.56 -13.02
CA LYS A 406 12.31 -26.47 -14.16
C LYS A 406 11.33 -26.21 -15.31
N ILE A 407 10.04 -26.04 -15.01
CA ILE A 407 9.03 -25.71 -16.02
C ILE A 407 9.36 -24.36 -16.67
N LYS A 408 9.75 -23.34 -15.89
CA LYS A 408 10.16 -22.03 -16.44
C LYS A 408 11.33 -22.20 -17.41
N ALA A 409 12.34 -22.96 -17.01
CA ALA A 409 13.53 -23.21 -17.82
C ALA A 409 13.19 -23.91 -19.14
N ASN A 410 12.32 -24.93 -19.09
CA ASN A 410 11.86 -25.64 -20.30
C ASN A 410 11.08 -24.72 -21.24
N ILE A 411 10.14 -23.92 -20.72
CA ILE A 411 9.38 -22.95 -21.53
C ILE A 411 10.35 -21.97 -22.20
N ARG A 412 11.32 -21.45 -21.42
CA ARG A 412 12.32 -20.52 -21.95
C ARG A 412 13.17 -21.15 -23.05
N MET A 413 13.62 -22.40 -22.88
CA MET A 413 14.39 -23.14 -23.87
C MET A 413 13.61 -23.35 -25.18
N VAL A 414 12.33 -23.73 -25.09
CA VAL A 414 11.48 -23.92 -26.29
C VAL A 414 11.23 -22.60 -27.01
N LEU A 415 10.94 -21.52 -26.27
CA LEU A 415 10.76 -20.19 -26.86
C LEU A 415 12.04 -19.68 -27.53
N GLU A 416 13.21 -19.96 -26.96
CA GLU A 416 14.51 -19.66 -27.56
C GLU A 416 14.69 -20.40 -28.89
N GLY A 417 14.47 -21.73 -28.89
CA GLY A 417 14.61 -22.55 -30.10
C GLY A 417 13.61 -22.17 -31.20
N LEU A 418 12.37 -21.83 -30.85
CA LEU A 418 11.38 -21.33 -31.82
C LEU A 418 11.80 -19.98 -32.40
N ARG A 419 12.41 -19.09 -31.60
CA ARG A 419 12.92 -17.81 -32.07
C ARG A 419 14.03 -18.02 -33.11
N GLU A 420 14.99 -18.89 -32.81
CA GLU A 420 16.10 -19.23 -33.71
C GLU A 420 15.57 -19.79 -35.04
N LEU A 421 14.62 -20.73 -35.00
CA LEU A 421 13.99 -21.31 -36.19
C LEU A 421 13.25 -20.27 -37.05
N GLN A 422 12.69 -19.24 -36.42
CA GLN A 422 12.00 -18.15 -37.13
C GLN A 422 12.94 -17.08 -37.69
N GLY A 423 14.27 -17.22 -37.49
CA GLY A 423 15.26 -16.24 -37.95
C GLY A 423 15.11 -14.87 -37.29
N LEU A 424 14.44 -14.81 -36.14
CA LEU A 424 14.27 -13.58 -35.38
C LEU A 424 15.56 -13.28 -34.62
N GLY A 425 16.10 -12.07 -34.79
CA GLY A 425 17.29 -11.63 -34.05
C GLY A 425 17.06 -11.62 -32.54
N ASP A 426 18.15 -11.62 -31.77
CA ASP A 426 18.05 -11.64 -30.32
C ASP A 426 17.27 -10.43 -29.80
N PRO A 427 16.30 -10.64 -28.90
CA PRO A 427 15.65 -9.54 -28.24
C PRO A 427 16.68 -8.79 -27.39
N PRO A 428 16.63 -7.44 -27.34
CA PRO A 428 17.50 -6.67 -26.45
C PRO A 428 17.35 -7.18 -25.00
N GLU A 429 18.44 -7.19 -24.22
CA GLU A 429 18.45 -7.80 -22.87
C GLU A 429 17.32 -7.29 -21.95
N SER A 430 16.82 -6.08 -22.19
CA SER A 430 15.68 -5.46 -21.50
C SER A 430 14.31 -6.11 -21.76
N SER A 431 14.18 -6.94 -22.81
CA SER A 431 12.97 -7.67 -23.17
C SER A 431 12.96 -9.12 -22.69
N ARG A 432 14.03 -9.60 -22.02
CA ARG A 432 14.04 -10.90 -21.33
C ARG A 432 13.15 -10.81 -20.09
N ARG A 433 11.84 -10.77 -20.30
CA ARG A 433 10.88 -10.99 -19.23
C ARG A 433 11.12 -12.39 -18.68
N ASP A 434 11.26 -12.52 -17.38
CA ASP A 434 10.93 -13.78 -16.73
C ASP A 434 9.53 -14.13 -17.20
N VAL A 435 9.37 -15.27 -17.87
CA VAL A 435 8.08 -15.75 -18.33
C VAL A 435 7.28 -16.10 -17.08
N PHE A 436 6.63 -15.11 -16.42
CA PHE A 436 5.43 -15.15 -15.57
C PHE A 436 4.88 -13.73 -15.33
#